data_AF-A0A9X3AXL0-F1
#
_entry.id   AF-A0A9X3AXL0-F1
#
_cell.length_a   1.000
_cell.length_b   1.000
_cell.length_c   1.000
_cell.angle_alpha   90.00
_cell.angle_beta   90.00
_cell.angle_gamma   90.00
#
_symmetry.space_group_name_H-M   'P 1'
#
loop_
_entity.id
_entity.type
_entity.pdbx_description
1 polymer ?
#
loop_
_entity_poly.entity_id
_entity_poly.type
_entity_poly.pdbx_seq_one_letter_code
_entity_poly.pdbx_strand_id
1 'polypeptide(L)'
;MPSLSLSETLHRLVHAYKKQLRSDIAAQEIDLPVTHIRALKGVCRNPESTAQSIALRMQRDKAQITRVLNELQQGGLITKIDNPKDGRSQLLRPTAEGEKIMTQISTSERKTVARMTQALSSAEVDTFIKLANRISKSVDEATAAKSETDCLTQKRPTSQPKDMAGKGAIELRLTAENAIGENHNE
;
A
#
# COMPACT_ATOMS: atom_id res chain seq x y z
N MET A 1 22.68 -14.15 -26.03
CA MET A 1 21.47 -14.37 -25.22
C MET A 1 21.15 -13.07 -24.51
N PRO A 2 19.98 -12.43 -24.71
CA PRO A 2 19.68 -11.21 -23.97
C PRO A 2 19.62 -11.57 -22.49
N SER A 3 20.43 -10.88 -21.68
CA SER A 3 20.35 -10.98 -20.22
C SER A 3 18.99 -10.44 -19.81
N LEU A 4 18.05 -11.33 -19.51
CA LEU A 4 16.74 -10.96 -18.98
C LEU A 4 16.96 -10.07 -17.76
N SER A 5 16.35 -8.88 -17.79
CA SER A 5 16.39 -7.98 -16.64
C SER A 5 15.70 -8.64 -15.44
N LEU A 6 16.17 -8.33 -14.22
CA LEU A 6 15.55 -8.83 -12.99
C LEU A 6 14.05 -8.48 -12.94
N SER A 7 13.68 -7.29 -13.40
CA SER A 7 12.29 -6.82 -13.46
C SER A 7 11.43 -7.66 -14.38
N GLU A 8 11.90 -7.99 -15.59
CA GLU A 8 11.17 -8.83 -16.54
C GLU A 8 10.97 -10.25 -16.01
N THR A 9 12.02 -10.83 -15.41
CA THR A 9 11.95 -12.17 -14.81
C THR A 9 10.96 -12.21 -13.65
N LEU A 10 11.00 -11.19 -12.76
CA LEU A 10 10.06 -11.05 -11.66
C LEU A 10 8.61 -10.91 -12.15
N HIS A 11 8.37 -10.05 -13.15
CA HIS A 11 7.04 -9.86 -13.72
C HIS A 11 6.50 -11.15 -14.34
N ARG A 12 7.32 -11.87 -15.11
CA ARG A 12 6.95 -13.16 -15.70
C ARG A 12 6.60 -14.19 -14.62
N LEU A 13 7.42 -14.30 -13.58
CA LEU A 13 7.18 -15.22 -12.47
C LEU A 13 5.89 -14.89 -11.72
N VAL A 14 5.68 -13.63 -11.35
CA VAL A 14 4.47 -13.16 -10.66
C VAL A 14 3.23 -13.37 -11.53
N HIS A 15 3.33 -13.11 -12.83
CA HIS A 15 2.23 -13.32 -13.77
C HIS A 15 1.88 -14.80 -13.90
N ALA A 16 2.88 -15.68 -14.05
CA ALA A 16 2.69 -17.13 -14.10
C ALA A 16 2.02 -17.66 -12.82
N TYR A 17 2.51 -17.24 -11.65
CA TYR A 17 1.92 -17.59 -10.35
C TYR A 17 0.46 -17.13 -10.24
N LYS A 18 0.18 -15.84 -10.52
CA LYS A 18 -1.19 -15.28 -10.46
C LYS A 18 -2.15 -16.00 -11.41
N LYS A 19 -1.70 -16.29 -12.65
CA LYS A 19 -2.50 -17.00 -13.65
C LYS A 19 -2.86 -18.40 -13.17
N GLN A 20 -1.87 -19.17 -12.68
CA GLN A 20 -2.10 -20.52 -12.22
C GLN A 20 -2.98 -20.57 -10.97
N LEU A 21 -2.70 -19.70 -9.99
CA LEU A 21 -3.49 -19.64 -8.77
C LEU A 21 -4.95 -19.26 -9.06
N ARG A 22 -5.19 -18.29 -9.95
CA ARG A 22 -6.55 -17.91 -10.36
C ARG A 22 -7.27 -19.07 -11.03
N SER A 23 -6.58 -19.85 -11.86
CA SER A 23 -7.14 -21.05 -12.49
C SER A 23 -7.53 -22.11 -11.45
N ASP A 24 -6.69 -22.34 -10.44
CA ASP A 24 -6.93 -23.35 -9.40
C ASP A 24 -8.07 -22.95 -8.44
N ILE A 25 -8.23 -21.66 -8.18
CA ILE A 25 -9.31 -21.11 -7.35
C ILE A 25 -10.63 -21.14 -8.12
N ALA A 26 -10.62 -20.76 -9.41
CA ALA A 26 -11.81 -20.83 -10.26
C ALA A 26 -12.32 -22.26 -10.44
N ALA A 27 -11.42 -23.25 -10.48
CA ALA A 27 -11.79 -24.68 -10.51
C ALA A 27 -12.48 -25.17 -9.23
N GLN A 28 -12.46 -24.38 -8.15
CA GLN A 28 -13.19 -24.66 -6.90
C GLN A 28 -14.46 -23.80 -6.76
N GLU A 29 -14.90 -23.16 -7.85
CA GLU A 29 -16.10 -22.31 -7.91
C GLU A 29 -16.06 -21.10 -6.94
N ILE A 30 -14.86 -20.70 -6.53
CA ILE A 30 -14.67 -19.52 -5.68
C ILE A 30 -14.53 -18.30 -6.58
N ASP A 31 -15.60 -17.51 -6.69
CA ASP A 31 -15.60 -16.23 -7.40
C ASP A 31 -15.33 -15.06 -6.44
N LEU A 32 -14.11 -15.00 -5.90
CA LEU A 32 -13.65 -13.89 -5.06
C LEU A 32 -12.53 -13.11 -5.74
N PRO A 33 -12.62 -11.77 -5.80
CA PRO A 33 -11.52 -10.95 -6.27
C PRO A 33 -10.25 -11.15 -5.41
N VAL A 34 -9.07 -11.02 -6.02
CA VAL A 34 -7.77 -11.20 -5.33
C VAL A 34 -7.65 -10.31 -4.09
N THR A 35 -8.23 -9.11 -4.12
CA THR A 35 -8.26 -8.19 -2.98
C THR A 35 -9.07 -8.75 -1.80
N HIS A 36 -10.21 -9.38 -2.09
CA HIS A 36 -11.08 -10.02 -1.10
C HIS A 36 -10.39 -11.22 -0.47
N ILE A 37 -9.76 -12.07 -1.30
CA ILE A 37 -8.98 -13.21 -0.83
C ILE A 37 -7.86 -12.76 0.11
N ARG A 38 -7.13 -11.68 -0.25
CA ARG A 38 -6.07 -11.13 0.60
C ARG A 38 -6.61 -10.56 1.92
N ALA A 39 -7.74 -9.87 1.89
CA ALA A 39 -8.37 -9.34 3.09
C ALA A 39 -8.86 -10.47 4.01
N LEU A 40 -9.57 -11.46 3.48
CA LEU A 40 -10.07 -12.63 4.21
C LEU A 40 -8.92 -13.46 4.81
N LYS A 41 -7.88 -13.77 4.02
CA LYS A 41 -6.65 -14.40 4.51
C LYS A 41 -6.03 -13.61 5.66
N GLY A 42 -6.10 -12.29 5.55
CA GLY A 42 -5.64 -11.38 6.57
C GLY A 42 -6.42 -11.47 7.89
N VAL A 43 -7.75 -11.61 7.81
CA VAL A 43 -8.65 -11.79 8.94
C VAL A 43 -8.43 -13.15 9.59
N CYS A 44 -8.35 -14.24 8.81
CA CYS A 44 -8.12 -15.59 9.33
C CYS A 44 -6.77 -15.74 10.05
N ARG A 45 -5.74 -14.97 9.67
CA ARG A 45 -4.40 -15.07 10.26
C ARG A 45 -4.22 -14.35 11.59
N ASN A 46 -5.05 -13.33 11.86
CA ASN A 46 -4.89 -12.51 13.06
C ASN A 46 -6.24 -12.35 13.78
N PRO A 47 -6.42 -12.99 14.94
CA PRO A 47 -7.58 -12.84 15.83
C PRO A 47 -7.92 -11.39 16.21
N GLU A 48 -6.92 -10.51 16.25
CA GLU A 48 -7.07 -9.09 16.60
C GLU A 48 -7.16 -8.19 15.35
N SER A 49 -7.58 -8.75 14.21
CA SER A 49 -7.74 -7.99 12.97
C SER A 49 -8.81 -6.90 13.12
N THR A 50 -8.47 -5.68 12.73
CA THR A 50 -9.39 -4.54 12.61
C THR A 50 -9.32 -4.00 11.20
N ALA A 51 -10.31 -3.24 10.75
CA ALA A 51 -10.26 -2.64 9.41
C ALA A 51 -8.98 -1.82 9.17
N GLN A 52 -8.49 -1.14 10.21
CA GLN A 52 -7.24 -0.39 10.16
C GLN A 52 -6.03 -1.31 10.01
N SER A 53 -5.94 -2.40 10.79
CA SER A 53 -4.79 -3.32 10.69
C SER A 53 -4.78 -4.08 9.36
N ILE A 54 -5.95 -4.41 8.80
CA ILE A 54 -6.06 -4.94 7.43
C ILE A 54 -5.52 -3.92 6.42
N ALA A 55 -5.94 -2.65 6.51
CA ALA A 55 -5.56 -1.62 5.55
C ALA A 55 -4.06 -1.32 5.55
N LEU A 56 -3.46 -1.20 6.74
CA LEU A 56 -2.02 -1.02 6.92
C LEU A 56 -1.24 -2.17 6.28
N ARG A 57 -1.61 -3.42 6.60
CA ARG A 57 -0.93 -4.60 6.04
C ARG A 57 -1.09 -4.71 4.52
N MET A 58 -2.23 -4.29 3.99
CA MET A 58 -2.48 -4.32 2.55
C MET A 58 -1.86 -3.13 1.80
N GLN A 59 -1.35 -2.12 2.51
CA GLN A 59 -0.84 -0.86 1.96
C GLN A 59 -1.88 -0.22 1.01
N ARG A 60 -3.14 -0.17 1.47
CA ARG A 60 -4.28 0.36 0.72
C ARG A 60 -4.99 1.42 1.54
N ASP A 61 -5.69 2.32 0.85
CA ASP A 61 -6.47 3.33 1.53
C ASP A 61 -7.64 2.70 2.32
N LYS A 62 -8.06 3.43 3.36
CA LYS A 62 -9.08 2.97 4.30
C LYS A 62 -10.45 2.76 3.63
N ALA A 63 -10.79 3.56 2.62
CA ALA A 63 -12.09 3.49 1.97
C ALA A 63 -12.21 2.21 1.13
N GLN A 64 -11.19 1.88 0.34
CA GLN A 64 -11.11 0.63 -0.42
C GLN A 64 -11.22 -0.59 0.48
N ILE A 65 -10.48 -0.61 1.59
CA ILE A 65 -10.46 -1.77 2.49
C ILE A 65 -11.79 -1.90 3.23
N THR A 66 -12.40 -0.80 3.65
CA THR A 66 -13.72 -0.82 4.28
C THR A 66 -14.77 -1.37 3.32
N ARG A 67 -14.73 -1.00 2.04
CA ARG A 67 -15.61 -1.55 1.01
C ARG A 67 -15.43 -3.07 0.87
N VAL A 68 -14.19 -3.54 0.70
CA VAL A 68 -13.89 -4.98 0.59
C VAL A 68 -14.36 -5.75 1.83
N LEU A 69 -14.15 -5.21 3.03
CA LEU A 69 -14.59 -5.86 4.26
C LEU A 69 -16.11 -5.90 4.38
N ASN A 70 -16.81 -4.87 3.93
CA ASN A 70 -18.27 -4.87 3.89
C ASN A 70 -18.80 -5.89 2.88
N GLU A 71 -18.19 -5.99 1.69
CA GLU A 71 -18.53 -6.99 0.68
C GLU A 71 -18.29 -8.42 1.22
N LEU A 72 -17.18 -8.67 1.91
CA LEU A 72 -16.92 -9.95 2.60
C LEU A 72 -17.94 -10.26 3.72
N GLN A 73 -18.37 -9.24 4.47
CA GLN A 73 -19.37 -9.40 5.52
C GLN A 73 -20.75 -9.70 4.92
N GLN A 74 -21.14 -9.00 3.86
CA GLN A 74 -22.40 -9.24 3.14
C GLN A 74 -22.42 -10.63 2.50
N GLY A 75 -21.27 -11.10 2.01
CA GLY A 75 -21.09 -12.48 1.53
C GLY A 75 -21.04 -13.54 2.64
N GLY A 76 -21.22 -13.16 3.92
CA GLY A 76 -21.24 -14.10 5.04
C GLY A 76 -19.89 -14.73 5.37
N LEU A 77 -18.78 -14.17 4.90
CA LEU A 77 -17.43 -14.74 5.07
C LEU A 77 -16.71 -14.22 6.32
N ILE A 78 -17.10 -13.04 6.79
CA ILE A 78 -16.59 -12.46 8.04
C ILE A 78 -17.73 -11.89 8.88
N THR A 79 -17.47 -11.74 10.17
CA THR A 79 -18.30 -11.02 11.12
C THR A 79 -17.51 -9.93 11.83
N LYS A 80 -18.22 -8.93 12.34
CA LYS A 80 -17.69 -7.85 13.18
C LYS A 80 -18.13 -8.09 14.61
N ILE A 81 -17.19 -7.96 15.55
CA ILE A 81 -17.46 -8.02 16.98
C ILE A 81 -16.87 -6.78 17.64
N ASP A 82 -17.51 -6.32 18.72
CA ASP A 82 -17.01 -5.18 19.49
C ASP A 82 -15.60 -5.45 19.97
N ASN A 83 -14.74 -4.43 19.86
CA ASN A 83 -13.40 -4.52 20.40
C ASN A 83 -13.39 -4.09 21.88
N PRO A 84 -13.17 -5.02 22.83
CA PRO A 84 -13.16 -4.69 24.25
C PRO A 84 -12.00 -3.75 24.65
N LYS A 85 -10.96 -3.65 23.79
CA LYS A 85 -9.79 -2.78 24.03
C LYS A 85 -9.97 -1.36 23.48
N ASP A 86 -10.87 -1.18 22.51
CA ASP A 86 -11.12 0.12 21.86
C ASP A 86 -12.53 0.16 21.26
N GLY A 87 -13.47 0.79 21.97
CA GLY A 87 -14.87 0.91 21.55
C GLY A 87 -15.09 1.73 20.27
N ARG A 88 -14.07 2.40 19.72
CA ARG A 88 -14.15 3.06 18.41
C ARG A 88 -13.81 2.13 17.25
N SER A 89 -13.39 0.90 17.55
CA SER A 89 -12.97 -0.09 16.57
C SER A 89 -13.75 -1.39 16.72
N GLN A 90 -13.72 -2.20 15.67
CA GLN A 90 -14.40 -3.49 15.60
C GLN A 90 -13.36 -4.55 15.21
N LEU A 91 -13.39 -5.69 15.89
CA LEU A 91 -12.60 -6.84 15.51
C LEU A 91 -13.32 -7.59 14.38
N LEU A 92 -12.53 -8.16 13.49
CA LEU A 92 -12.98 -8.95 12.35
C LEU A 92 -12.67 -10.40 12.64
N ARG A 93 -13.67 -11.27 12.46
CA ARG A 93 -13.52 -12.72 12.59
C ARG A 93 -14.03 -13.41 11.34
N PRO A 94 -13.37 -14.49 10.88
CA PRO A 94 -13.94 -15.29 9.81
C PRO A 94 -15.18 -16.03 10.35
N THR A 95 -16.15 -16.28 9.47
CA THR A 95 -17.21 -17.24 9.75
C THR A 95 -16.73 -18.65 9.42
N ALA A 96 -17.51 -19.68 9.76
CA ALA A 96 -17.21 -21.06 9.35
C ALA A 96 -17.09 -21.18 7.81
N GLU A 97 -17.93 -20.48 7.05
CA GLU A 97 -17.81 -20.46 5.59
C GLU A 97 -16.55 -19.71 5.12
N GLY A 98 -16.20 -18.59 5.77
CA GLY A 98 -14.94 -17.89 5.50
C GLY A 98 -13.70 -18.76 5.72
N GLU A 99 -13.69 -19.56 6.80
CA GLU A 99 -12.60 -20.51 7.08
C GLU A 99 -12.54 -21.65 6.06
N LYS A 100 -13.70 -22.18 5.66
CA LYS A 100 -13.80 -23.21 4.63
C LYS A 100 -13.26 -22.72 3.29
N ILE A 101 -13.67 -21.54 2.83
CA ILE A 101 -13.13 -20.92 1.61
C ILE A 101 -11.63 -20.71 1.73
N MET A 102 -11.14 -20.24 2.88
CA MET A 102 -9.69 -20.04 3.03
C MET A 102 -8.90 -21.35 3.05
N THR A 103 -9.49 -22.44 3.54
CA THR A 103 -8.88 -23.78 3.51
C THR A 103 -8.78 -24.30 2.07
N GLN A 104 -9.83 -24.10 1.29
CA GLN A 104 -9.89 -24.39 -0.15
C GLN A 104 -8.81 -23.61 -0.93
N ILE A 105 -8.75 -22.28 -0.74
CA ILE A 105 -7.74 -21.41 -1.35
C ILE A 105 -6.33 -21.83 -0.95
N SER A 106 -6.09 -22.11 0.33
CA SER A 106 -4.77 -22.56 0.81
C SER A 106 -4.35 -23.89 0.18
N THR A 107 -5.31 -24.76 -0.12
CA THR A 107 -5.05 -26.01 -0.84
C THR A 107 -4.68 -25.74 -2.30
N SER A 108 -5.35 -24.81 -2.97
CA SER A 108 -4.96 -24.34 -4.31
C SER A 108 -3.56 -23.73 -4.33
N GLU A 109 -3.24 -22.87 -3.36
CA GLU A 109 -1.90 -22.29 -3.23
C GLU A 109 -0.83 -23.38 -3.12
N ARG A 110 -1.04 -24.39 -2.26
CA ARG A 110 -0.10 -25.52 -2.14
C ARG A 110 0.07 -26.29 -3.45
N LYS A 111 -1.02 -26.56 -4.17
CA LYS A 111 -0.98 -27.25 -5.49
C LYS A 111 -0.27 -26.42 -6.56
N THR A 112 -0.50 -25.11 -6.58
CA THR A 112 0.19 -24.18 -7.48
C THR A 112 1.69 -24.16 -7.19
N VAL A 113 2.08 -24.00 -5.92
CA VAL A 113 3.49 -23.96 -5.51
C VAL A 113 4.19 -25.27 -5.87
N ALA A 114 3.59 -26.42 -5.53
CA ALA A 114 4.17 -27.73 -5.84
C ALA A 114 4.46 -27.93 -7.34
N ARG A 115 3.57 -27.45 -8.22
CA ARG A 115 3.80 -27.49 -9.67
C ARG A 115 4.89 -26.52 -10.13
N MET A 116 4.92 -25.30 -9.58
CA MET A 116 5.95 -24.32 -9.92
C MET A 116 7.35 -24.76 -9.51
N THR A 117 7.46 -25.49 -8.41
CA THR A 117 8.74 -25.97 -7.87
C THR A 117 9.06 -27.41 -8.29
N GLN A 118 8.24 -28.05 -9.12
CA GLN A 118 8.39 -29.47 -9.48
C GLN A 118 9.74 -29.78 -10.14
N ALA A 119 10.28 -28.84 -10.91
CA ALA A 119 11.57 -28.98 -11.60
C ALA A 119 12.77 -28.52 -10.74
N LEU A 120 12.53 -28.08 -9.49
CA LEU A 120 13.56 -27.55 -8.60
C LEU A 120 13.84 -28.54 -7.48
N SER A 121 15.11 -28.63 -7.08
CA SER A 121 15.51 -29.27 -5.83
C SER A 121 15.07 -28.45 -4.62
N SER A 122 14.97 -29.09 -3.45
CA SER A 122 14.68 -28.38 -2.18
C SER A 122 15.70 -27.28 -1.88
N ALA A 123 16.98 -27.51 -2.17
CA ALA A 123 18.04 -26.54 -1.97
C ALA A 123 17.89 -25.29 -2.86
N GLU A 124 17.45 -25.46 -4.11
CA GLU A 124 17.16 -24.34 -5.01
C GLU A 124 15.96 -23.53 -4.54
N VAL A 125 14.89 -24.20 -4.07
CA VAL A 125 13.72 -23.54 -3.50
C VAL A 125 14.11 -22.74 -2.26
N ASP A 126 14.89 -23.32 -1.35
CA ASP A 126 15.37 -22.64 -0.14
C ASP A 126 16.25 -21.42 -0.48
N THR A 127 17.11 -21.57 -1.47
CA THR A 127 17.97 -20.48 -1.96
C THR A 127 17.13 -19.35 -2.55
N PHE A 128 16.16 -19.68 -3.39
CA PHE A 128 15.23 -18.71 -3.96
C PHE A 128 14.47 -17.95 -2.87
N ILE A 129 13.91 -18.65 -1.87
CA ILE A 129 13.18 -18.03 -0.76
C ILE A 129 14.09 -17.07 0.02
N LYS A 130 15.32 -17.50 0.34
CA LYS A 130 16.31 -16.65 1.05
C LYS A 130 16.63 -15.38 0.26
N LEU A 131 16.89 -15.50 -1.04
CA LEU A 131 17.22 -14.35 -1.90
C LEU A 131 16.02 -13.41 -2.07
N ALA A 132 14.83 -13.96 -2.36
CA ALA A 132 13.61 -13.18 -2.52
C ALA A 132 13.27 -12.39 -1.25
N ASN A 133 13.36 -13.02 -0.06
CA ASN A 133 13.11 -12.34 1.21
C ASN A 133 14.10 -11.21 1.48
N ARG A 134 15.39 -11.38 1.14
CA ARG A 134 16.40 -10.32 1.26
C ARG A 134 16.09 -9.14 0.35
N ILE A 135 15.69 -9.41 -0.90
CA ILE A 135 15.30 -8.37 -1.86
C ILE A 135 14.05 -7.62 -1.36
N SER A 136 13.02 -8.34 -0.91
CA SER A 136 11.80 -7.72 -0.38
C SER A 136 12.07 -6.84 0.84
N LYS A 137 12.87 -7.32 1.79
CA LYS A 137 13.25 -6.54 2.98
C LYS A 137 13.97 -5.24 2.62
N SER A 138 14.88 -5.28 1.65
CA SER A 138 15.59 -4.09 1.16
C SER A 138 14.64 -3.05 0.55
N VAL A 139 13.58 -3.50 -0.14
CA VAL A 139 12.55 -2.60 -0.70
C VAL A 139 11.71 -1.98 0.41
N ASP A 140 11.26 -2.78 1.39
CA ASP A 140 10.46 -2.29 2.51
C ASP A 140 11.22 -1.22 3.31
N GLU A 141 12.50 -1.47 3.62
CA GLU A 141 13.39 -0.50 4.31
C GLU A 141 13.58 0.79 3.51
N ALA A 142 13.76 0.69 2.18
CA ALA A 142 13.88 1.86 1.32
C ALA A 142 12.59 2.69 1.24
N THR A 143 11.42 2.06 1.36
CA THR A 143 10.14 2.77 1.40
C THR A 143 9.86 3.43 2.75
N ALA A 144 10.27 2.80 3.86
CA ALA A 144 10.15 3.37 5.20
C ALA A 144 11.03 4.61 5.37
N ALA A 145 12.30 4.56 4.91
CA ALA A 145 13.22 5.69 4.98
C ALA A 145 12.74 6.92 4.18
N LYS A 146 12.06 6.71 3.04
CA LYS A 146 11.49 7.81 2.24
C LYS A 146 10.29 8.46 2.93
N SER A 147 9.45 7.68 3.62
CA SER A 147 8.30 8.22 4.37
C SER A 147 8.71 9.07 5.58
N GLU A 148 9.84 8.78 6.21
CA GLU A 148 10.38 9.58 7.32
C GLU A 148 11.06 10.86 6.83
N THR A 149 11.73 10.80 5.67
CA THR A 149 12.41 11.95 5.07
C THR A 149 11.41 12.96 4.48
N ASP A 150 10.31 12.50 3.86
CA ASP A 150 9.23 13.35 3.36
C ASP A 150 8.40 14.00 4.48
N CYS A 151 8.40 13.44 5.70
CA CYS A 151 7.74 14.03 6.85
C CYS A 151 8.53 15.22 7.44
N LEU A 152 9.87 15.23 7.29
CA LEU A 152 10.76 16.28 7.80
C LEU A 152 10.88 17.49 6.86
N THR A 153 10.56 17.36 5.57
CA THR A 153 10.62 18.46 4.59
C THR A 153 9.33 19.28 4.47
N GLN A 154 8.24 18.93 5.18
CA GLN A 154 6.95 19.65 5.12
C GLN A 154 6.57 20.47 6.38
N LYS A 155 7.54 20.86 7.23
CA LYS A 155 7.29 21.80 8.37
C LYS A 155 7.80 23.24 8.10
N ARG A 156 6.93 24.03 7.43
CA ARG A 156 6.63 25.50 7.54
C ARG A 156 7.72 26.58 7.33
N PRO A 157 7.32 27.77 6.80
CA PRO A 157 6.80 28.88 7.64
C PRO A 157 5.37 29.30 7.24
N THR A 158 4.40 29.26 8.15
CA THR A 158 3.84 30.37 8.96
C THR A 158 2.90 31.31 8.22
N SER A 159 1.65 31.24 8.68
CA SER A 159 0.50 32.10 8.45
C SER A 159 0.76 33.59 8.64
N GLN A 160 0.36 34.41 7.67
CA GLN A 160 0.00 35.82 7.88
C GLN A 160 -1.44 35.92 8.42
N PRO A 161 -1.74 36.82 9.37
CA PRO A 161 -3.10 37.25 9.63
C PRO A 161 -3.47 38.46 8.76
N LYS A 162 -4.74 38.49 8.29
CA LYS A 162 -5.40 39.63 7.64
C LYS A 162 -6.09 40.52 8.68
N ASP A 163 -6.05 41.84 8.44
CA ASP A 163 -7.09 42.88 8.65
C ASP A 163 -6.37 44.25 8.68
N MET A 164 -6.45 45.11 7.65
CA MET A 164 -7.50 46.04 7.17
C MET A 164 -7.49 47.45 7.85
N ALA A 165 -7.09 48.44 7.04
CA ALA A 165 -7.44 49.88 7.02
C ALA A 165 -6.98 50.83 8.17
N GLY A 166 -6.24 51.89 7.81
CA GLY A 166 -6.02 53.07 8.68
C GLY A 166 -4.96 54.09 8.24
N LYS A 167 -5.35 55.03 7.36
CA LYS A 167 -4.89 56.43 7.14
C LYS A 167 -3.62 56.98 7.83
N GLY A 168 -2.79 57.67 7.03
CA GLY A 168 -2.31 59.04 7.31
C GLY A 168 -0.83 59.27 7.68
N ALA A 169 -0.32 60.45 7.27
CA ALA A 169 1.03 61.07 7.44
C ALA A 169 2.10 60.58 6.43
N ILE A 170 2.50 61.31 5.37
CA ILE A 170 3.06 62.68 5.24
C ILE A 170 4.33 62.88 6.08
N GLU A 171 5.50 62.84 5.43
CA GLU A 171 6.52 63.89 5.64
C GLU A 171 7.47 64.03 4.43
N LEU A 172 7.66 65.29 4.02
CA LEU A 172 8.52 65.80 2.94
C LEU A 172 9.97 65.99 3.43
N ARG A 173 10.94 65.90 2.49
CA ARG A 173 12.10 66.81 2.30
C ARG A 173 12.86 66.38 1.02
N LEU A 174 12.81 67.12 -0.11
CA LEU A 174 13.75 68.18 -0.56
C LEU A 174 15.23 67.81 -0.30
N THR A 175 16.17 67.80 -1.26
CA THR A 175 16.48 68.74 -2.36
C THR A 175 17.25 68.10 -3.54
N ALA A 176 17.24 68.81 -4.67
CA ALA A 176 17.87 68.56 -5.97
C ALA A 176 19.42 68.57 -5.99
N GLU A 177 20.04 68.01 -7.05
CA GLU A 177 21.00 68.71 -7.93
C GLU A 177 21.49 67.86 -9.14
N ASN A 178 21.57 68.54 -10.30
CA ASN A 178 22.44 68.38 -11.49
C ASN A 178 22.42 67.05 -12.29
N ALA A 179 21.98 66.99 -13.56
CA ALA A 179 22.35 67.69 -14.82
C ALA A 179 23.48 67.02 -15.62
N ILE A 180 23.25 66.96 -16.95
CA ILE A 180 24.17 66.62 -18.07
C ILE A 180 24.35 65.10 -18.28
N GLY A 181 24.16 64.49 -19.46
CA GLY A 181 23.94 64.94 -20.83
C GLY A 181 24.55 63.89 -21.78
N GLU A 182 23.92 63.66 -22.95
CA GLU A 182 24.48 63.03 -24.17
C GLU A 182 24.94 61.55 -24.07
N ASN A 183 24.98 60.69 -25.09
CA ASN A 183 24.56 60.64 -26.49
C ASN A 183 24.67 59.16 -26.93
N HIS A 184 23.92 58.81 -28.00
CA HIS A 184 24.18 57.80 -29.05
C HIS A 184 24.60 56.35 -28.68
N ASN A 185 23.80 55.34 -29.04
CA ASN A 185 23.71 54.70 -30.36
C ASN A 185 24.94 53.83 -30.69
N GLU A 186 24.79 52.52 -30.47
CA GLU A 186 25.11 51.42 -31.41
C GLU A 186 24.38 50.14 -30.98
#